data_AF-A0A660HNS8-F1
#
_entry.id   AF-A0A660HNS8-F1
#
_cell.length_a   1.000
_cell.length_b   1.000
_cell.length_c   1.000
_cell.angle_alpha   90.00
_cell.angle_beta   90.00
_cell.angle_gamma   90.00
#
_symmetry.space_group_name_H-M   'P 1'
#
loop_
_entity.id
_entity.type
_entity.pdbx_description
1 polymer ?
#
loop_
_entity_poly.entity_id
_entity_poly.type
_entity_poly.pdbx_seq_one_letter_code
_entity_poly.pdbx_strand_id
1 'polypeptide(L)'
;MVSLDEAVTARLKRGNKHFEVLVEPEGALAYKRGEDINLEDILAVETIFEDANRGDRAAESDIVNAFETTDPLKIAAMILKSGELQLTADQRKRMLEEKKRKVIYTISRNAINPQTKAPHPPARIERAMEEAKVHIDPLKSVDQLVNITMKAIRPLIPIRFEEINIAVKIPPEYAPKAYGEISRVGSITKEEWQHDGSWIAVVRIPAGVQTDFYALINHLTKGEAQTKLL
;
A
#
# COMPACT_ATOMS: atom_id res chain seq x y z
N MET A 1 -3.06 -5.45 17.46
CA MET A 1 -3.73 -6.73 17.81
C MET A 1 -4.91 -6.91 16.87
N VAL A 2 -4.89 -8.01 16.10
CA VAL A 2 -5.79 -8.26 14.97
C VAL A 2 -7.03 -9.02 15.47
N SER A 3 -8.20 -8.76 14.87
CA SER A 3 -9.41 -9.49 15.24
C SER A 3 -9.34 -10.94 14.78
N LEU A 4 -9.87 -11.88 15.58
CA LEU A 4 -9.91 -13.30 15.21
C LEU A 4 -10.74 -13.54 13.94
N ASP A 5 -11.75 -12.71 13.69
CA ASP A 5 -12.64 -12.82 12.52
C ASP A 5 -11.93 -12.46 11.19
N GLU A 6 -10.88 -11.65 11.26
CA GLU A 6 -10.09 -11.22 10.10
C GLU A 6 -8.77 -11.99 9.95
N ALA A 7 -8.41 -12.79 10.96
CA ALA A 7 -7.20 -13.59 10.97
C ALA A 7 -7.29 -14.80 10.04
N VAL A 8 -6.15 -15.21 9.52
CA VAL A 8 -5.98 -16.40 8.68
C VAL A 8 -4.90 -17.30 9.25
N THR A 9 -5.01 -18.59 8.96
CA THR A 9 -4.06 -19.59 9.45
C THR A 9 -2.81 -19.62 8.58
N ALA A 10 -1.64 -19.39 9.17
CA ALA A 10 -0.37 -19.78 8.58
C ALA A 10 0.03 -21.15 9.13
N ARG A 11 0.36 -22.09 8.24
CA ARG A 11 0.63 -23.50 8.58
C ARG A 11 2.01 -23.92 8.10
N LEU A 12 2.76 -24.60 8.96
CA LEU A 12 4.00 -25.29 8.60
C LEU A 12 3.93 -26.77 9.02
N LYS A 13 4.30 -27.66 8.12
CA LYS A 13 4.47 -29.09 8.43
C LYS A 13 5.93 -29.36 8.81
N ARG A 14 6.17 -29.95 9.99
CA ARG A 14 7.49 -30.49 10.38
C ARG A 14 7.31 -31.94 10.82
N GLY A 15 7.97 -32.86 10.12
CA GLY A 15 7.76 -34.30 10.30
C GLY A 15 6.31 -34.69 10.00
N ASN A 16 5.67 -35.35 10.97
CA ASN A 16 4.27 -35.79 10.88
C ASN A 16 3.28 -34.82 11.55
N LYS A 17 3.73 -33.65 12.02
CA LYS A 17 2.89 -32.68 12.74
C LYS A 17 2.74 -31.38 11.96
N HIS A 18 1.61 -30.73 12.20
CA HIS A 18 1.30 -29.40 11.70
C HIS A 18 1.37 -28.41 12.85
N PHE A 19 1.86 -27.22 12.54
CA PHE A 19 1.93 -26.11 13.46
C PHE A 19 1.32 -24.90 12.79
N GLU A 20 0.41 -24.25 13.50
CA GLU A 20 -0.46 -23.20 13.00
C GLU A 20 -0.40 -21.96 13.88
N VAL A 21 -0.48 -20.81 13.25
CA VAL A 21 -0.65 -19.51 13.90
C VAL A 21 -1.73 -18.71 13.20
N LEU A 22 -2.46 -17.90 13.96
CA LEU A 22 -3.47 -16.99 13.44
C LEU A 22 -2.84 -15.61 13.24
N VAL A 23 -2.86 -15.13 11.99
CA VAL A 23 -2.17 -13.91 11.58
C VAL A 23 -3.04 -13.04 10.67
N GLU A 24 -2.76 -11.74 10.66
CA GLU A 24 -3.33 -10.81 9.70
C GLU A 24 -2.79 -11.10 8.28
N PRO A 25 -3.65 -11.25 7.27
CA PRO A 25 -3.24 -11.67 5.94
C PRO A 25 -2.23 -10.74 5.25
N GLU A 26 -2.46 -9.42 5.21
CA GLU A 26 -1.59 -8.48 4.48
C GLU A 26 -0.19 -8.41 5.11
N GLY A 27 -0.13 -8.35 6.43
CA GLY A 27 1.06 -8.33 7.26
C GLY A 27 1.82 -9.64 7.21
N ALA A 28 1.14 -10.78 7.21
CA ALA A 28 1.77 -12.08 6.98
C ALA A 28 2.44 -12.16 5.59
N LEU A 29 1.75 -11.66 4.55
CA LEU A 29 2.32 -11.58 3.21
C LEU A 29 3.48 -10.58 3.14
N ALA A 30 3.41 -9.44 3.85
CA ALA A 30 4.47 -8.44 3.93
C ALA A 30 5.73 -9.01 4.61
N TYR A 31 5.55 -9.68 5.75
CA TYR A 31 6.62 -10.37 6.44
C TYR A 31 7.28 -11.43 5.54
N LYS A 32 6.48 -12.19 4.78
CA LYS A 32 6.99 -13.19 3.83
C LYS A 32 7.77 -12.57 2.65
N ARG A 33 7.51 -11.30 2.29
CA ARG A 33 8.30 -10.52 1.33
C ARG A 33 9.62 -9.99 1.91
N GLY A 34 9.84 -10.12 3.22
CA GLY A 34 11.00 -9.59 3.91
C GLY A 34 10.86 -8.13 4.34
N GLU A 35 9.63 -7.60 4.41
CA GLU A 35 9.37 -6.28 4.98
C GLU A 35 9.58 -6.33 6.51
N ASP A 36 10.04 -5.20 7.08
CA ASP A 36 10.25 -5.07 8.53
C ASP A 36 8.90 -4.87 9.24
N ILE A 37 8.30 -5.98 9.65
CA ILE A 37 6.99 -6.04 10.29
C ILE A 37 7.16 -6.65 11.68
N ASN A 38 6.64 -5.98 12.70
CA ASN A 38 6.58 -6.54 14.04
C ASN A 38 5.59 -7.70 14.08
N LEU A 39 6.04 -8.87 14.53
CA LEU A 39 5.21 -10.07 14.59
C LEU A 39 4.06 -9.94 15.59
N GLU A 40 4.25 -9.17 16.66
CA GLU A 40 3.22 -8.89 17.68
C GLU A 40 2.02 -8.12 17.08
N ASP A 41 2.25 -7.30 16.06
CA ASP A 41 1.20 -6.51 15.42
C ASP A 41 0.31 -7.35 14.51
N ILE A 42 0.88 -8.41 13.90
CA ILE A 42 0.18 -9.24 12.92
C ILE A 42 -0.36 -10.54 13.52
N LEU A 43 0.15 -11.00 14.66
CA LEU A 43 -0.41 -12.15 15.36
C LEU A 43 -1.76 -11.77 16.01
N ALA A 44 -2.79 -12.57 15.75
CA ALA A 44 -4.06 -12.41 16.45
C ALA A 44 -3.94 -12.87 17.90
N VAL A 45 -3.17 -13.94 18.12
CA VAL A 45 -2.87 -14.53 19.44
C VAL A 45 -1.48 -15.13 19.44
N GLU A 46 -0.75 -14.97 20.55
CA GLU A 46 0.58 -15.56 20.76
C GLU A 46 0.46 -17.03 21.18
N THR A 47 -0.06 -17.88 20.30
CA THR A 47 -0.26 -19.30 20.56
C THR A 47 0.03 -20.12 19.32
N ILE A 48 0.73 -21.25 19.50
CA ILE A 48 0.98 -22.22 18.44
C ILE A 48 -0.07 -23.33 18.54
N PHE A 49 -0.82 -23.52 17.47
CA PHE A 49 -1.88 -24.50 17.37
C PHE A 49 -1.43 -25.73 16.58
N GLU A 50 -2.02 -26.88 16.89
CA GLU A 50 -2.04 -28.02 15.98
C GLU A 50 -3.17 -27.84 14.95
N ASP A 51 -4.32 -27.31 15.41
CA ASP A 51 -5.46 -26.89 14.57
C ASP A 51 -6.09 -25.62 15.17
N ALA A 52 -5.87 -24.49 14.49
CA ALA A 52 -6.34 -23.19 14.94
C ALA A 52 -7.87 -23.03 14.81
N ASN A 53 -8.51 -23.71 13.86
CA ASN A 53 -9.97 -23.65 13.69
C ASN A 53 -10.70 -24.37 14.83
N ARG A 54 -10.07 -25.42 15.38
CA ARG A 54 -10.60 -26.18 16.53
C ARG A 54 -10.14 -25.62 17.87
N GLY A 55 -9.15 -24.73 17.87
CA GLY A 55 -8.53 -24.20 19.08
C GLY A 55 -7.58 -25.19 19.78
N ASP A 56 -7.17 -26.26 19.06
CA ASP A 56 -6.31 -27.31 19.59
C ASP A 56 -4.85 -26.80 19.65
N ARG A 57 -4.30 -26.64 20.85
CA ARG A 57 -2.93 -26.16 21.06
C ARG A 57 -1.92 -27.28 20.81
N ALA A 58 -0.80 -26.93 20.17
CA ALA A 58 0.29 -27.89 20.02
C ALA A 58 0.92 -28.20 21.39
N ALA A 59 1.24 -29.47 21.65
CA ALA A 59 1.90 -29.86 22.89
C ALA A 59 3.31 -29.28 22.95
N GLU A 60 3.73 -28.81 24.13
CA GLU A 60 5.05 -28.17 24.31
C GLU A 60 6.20 -29.09 23.89
N SER A 61 6.10 -30.40 24.19
CA SER A 61 7.08 -31.39 23.75
C SER A 61 7.24 -31.43 22.23
N ASP A 62 6.15 -31.25 21.47
CA ASP A 62 6.18 -31.25 20.02
C ASP A 62 6.77 -29.97 19.46
N ILE A 63 6.45 -28.84 20.10
CA ILE A 63 7.01 -27.54 19.76
C ILE A 63 8.53 -27.56 19.94
N VAL A 64 9.02 -28.02 21.10
CA VAL A 64 10.46 -28.13 21.38
C VAL A 64 11.14 -29.06 20.39
N ASN A 65 10.57 -30.24 20.13
CA ASN A 65 11.13 -31.19 19.17
C ASN A 65 11.17 -30.64 17.73
N ALA A 66 10.20 -29.82 17.35
CA ALA A 66 10.09 -29.29 16.01
C ALA A 66 10.90 -28.01 15.79
N PHE A 67 11.01 -27.12 16.78
CA PHE A 67 11.56 -25.78 16.62
C PHE A 67 12.74 -25.45 17.53
N GLU A 68 13.09 -26.34 18.46
CA GLU A 68 14.17 -26.14 19.45
C GLU A 68 13.97 -24.89 20.33
N THR A 69 12.74 -24.37 20.38
CA THR A 69 12.34 -23.21 21.17
C THR A 69 10.85 -23.28 21.47
N THR A 70 10.41 -22.62 22.55
CA THR A 70 9.00 -22.46 22.93
C THR A 70 8.50 -21.02 22.73
N ASP A 71 9.36 -20.14 22.24
CA ASP A 71 9.06 -18.73 22.00
C ASP A 71 8.07 -18.58 20.82
N PRO A 72 6.80 -18.18 21.07
CA PRO A 72 5.77 -18.13 20.04
C PRO A 72 6.13 -17.19 18.88
N LEU A 73 6.84 -16.09 19.15
CA LEU A 73 7.22 -15.12 18.12
C LEU A 73 8.28 -15.71 17.19
N LYS A 74 9.29 -16.39 17.73
CA LYS A 74 10.31 -17.07 16.92
C LYS A 74 9.70 -18.19 16.08
N ILE A 75 8.76 -18.94 16.65
CA ILE A 75 8.08 -20.03 15.92
C ILE A 75 7.19 -19.45 14.82
N ALA A 76 6.41 -18.42 15.11
CA ALA A 76 5.58 -17.71 14.12
C ALA A 76 6.43 -17.19 12.96
N ALA A 77 7.61 -16.61 13.24
CA ALA A 77 8.57 -16.18 12.22
C ALA A 77 8.96 -17.31 11.27
N MET A 78 9.26 -18.51 11.81
CA MET A 78 9.61 -19.68 11.01
C MET A 78 8.43 -20.19 10.19
N ILE A 79 7.23 -20.20 10.78
CA ILE A 79 5.99 -20.61 10.09
C ILE A 79 5.68 -19.66 8.94
N LEU A 80 5.79 -18.35 9.12
CA LEU A 80 5.51 -17.37 8.07
C LEU A 80 6.52 -17.43 6.91
N LYS A 81 7.80 -17.64 7.22
CA LYS A 81 8.86 -17.72 6.20
C LYS A 81 8.77 -18.99 5.37
N SER A 82 8.58 -20.14 6.02
CA SER A 82 8.71 -21.46 5.37
C SER A 82 7.38 -22.18 5.16
N GLY A 83 6.31 -21.72 5.78
CA GLY A 83 4.97 -22.32 5.69
C GLY A 83 4.08 -21.69 4.62
N GLU A 84 2.81 -22.05 4.68
CA GLU A 84 1.77 -21.65 3.74
C GLU A 84 0.65 -20.89 4.45
N LEU A 85 0.17 -19.83 3.83
CA LEU A 85 -0.98 -19.07 4.30
C LEU A 85 -2.26 -19.73 3.76
N GLN A 86 -3.10 -20.24 4.65
CA GLN A 86 -4.36 -20.88 4.33
C GLN A 86 -5.43 -19.81 4.15
N LEU A 87 -5.74 -19.49 2.90
CA LEU A 87 -6.80 -18.56 2.54
C LEU A 87 -7.98 -19.33 1.95
N THR A 88 -9.19 -18.97 2.37
CA THR A 88 -10.41 -19.39 1.65
C THR A 88 -10.42 -18.81 0.23
N ALA A 89 -11.23 -19.39 -0.66
CA ALA A 89 -11.39 -18.87 -2.03
C ALA A 89 -11.87 -17.40 -2.03
N ASP A 90 -12.80 -17.06 -1.14
CA ASP A 90 -13.36 -15.72 -1.02
C ASP A 90 -12.34 -14.71 -0.47
N GLN A 91 -11.59 -15.09 0.57
CA GLN A 91 -10.50 -14.25 1.10
C GLN A 91 -9.44 -13.99 0.02
N ARG A 92 -9.00 -15.04 -0.69
CA ARG A 92 -8.03 -14.91 -1.78
C ARG A 92 -8.54 -13.97 -2.86
N LYS A 93 -9.80 -14.12 -3.29
CA LYS A 93 -10.42 -13.25 -4.29
C LYS A 93 -10.47 -11.79 -3.81
N ARG A 94 -10.94 -11.55 -2.59
CA ARG A 94 -11.02 -10.22 -2.00
C ARG A 94 -9.66 -9.55 -1.93
N MET A 95 -8.64 -10.24 -1.44
CA MET A 95 -7.28 -9.71 -1.36
C MET A 95 -6.71 -9.37 -2.73
N LEU A 96 -6.96 -10.21 -3.75
CA LEU A 96 -6.52 -9.94 -5.12
C LEU A 96 -7.21 -8.70 -5.70
N GLU A 97 -8.52 -8.54 -5.50
CA GLU A 97 -9.29 -7.38 -5.96
C GLU A 97 -8.85 -6.09 -5.26
N GLU A 98 -8.66 -6.12 -3.94
CA GLU A 98 -8.17 -4.97 -3.17
C GLU A 98 -6.77 -4.55 -3.65
N LYS A 99 -5.89 -5.53 -3.90
CA LYS A 99 -4.53 -5.28 -4.41
C LYS A 99 -4.54 -4.78 -5.85
N LYS A 100 -5.40 -5.33 -6.72
CA LYS A 100 -5.65 -4.83 -8.09
C LYS A 100 -6.08 -3.37 -8.03
N ARG A 101 -7.03 -3.03 -7.16
CA ARG A 101 -7.52 -1.66 -6.98
C ARG A 101 -6.43 -0.71 -6.48
N LYS A 102 -5.60 -1.14 -5.52
CA LYS A 102 -4.42 -0.37 -5.06
C LYS A 102 -3.47 -0.05 -6.23
N VAL A 103 -3.14 -1.05 -7.07
CA VAL A 103 -2.29 -0.86 -8.26
C VAL A 103 -2.90 0.11 -9.28
N ILE A 104 -4.18 -0.07 -9.62
CA ILE A 104 -4.91 0.80 -10.54
C ILE A 104 -4.87 2.25 -10.04
N TYR A 105 -5.19 2.45 -8.76
CA TYR A 105 -5.21 3.76 -8.13
C TYR A 105 -3.83 4.42 -8.15
N THR A 106 -2.79 3.69 -7.77
CA THR A 106 -1.41 4.18 -7.80
C THR A 106 -0.99 4.60 -9.21
N ILE A 107 -1.31 3.81 -10.24
CA ILE A 107 -1.01 4.19 -11.63
C ILE A 107 -1.78 5.44 -12.03
N SER A 108 -3.09 5.49 -11.79
CA SER A 108 -3.95 6.62 -12.17
C SER A 108 -3.49 7.95 -11.54
N ARG A 109 -3.05 7.92 -10.28
CA ARG A 109 -2.54 9.10 -9.56
C ARG A 109 -1.17 9.56 -10.05
N ASN A 110 -0.31 8.65 -10.49
CA ASN A 110 1.09 8.97 -10.82
C ASN A 110 1.35 9.11 -12.33
N ALA A 111 0.47 8.59 -13.18
CA ALA A 111 0.68 8.52 -14.61
C ALA A 111 -0.29 9.39 -15.40
N ILE A 112 0.18 9.90 -16.54
CA ILE A 112 -0.62 10.72 -17.45
C ILE A 112 -0.55 10.21 -18.89
N ASN A 113 -1.47 10.69 -19.72
CA ASN A 113 -1.36 10.58 -21.17
C ASN A 113 -0.39 11.68 -21.69
N PRO A 114 0.77 11.31 -22.29
CA PRO A 114 1.74 12.28 -22.78
C PRO A 114 1.21 13.19 -23.90
N GLN A 115 0.16 12.77 -24.61
CA GLN A 115 -0.45 13.53 -25.72
C GLN A 115 -1.39 14.62 -25.20
N THR A 116 -2.23 14.32 -24.21
CA THR A 116 -3.23 15.26 -23.68
C THR A 116 -2.80 15.96 -22.40
N LYS A 117 -1.70 15.52 -21.79
CA LYS A 117 -1.20 16.00 -20.49
C LYS A 117 -2.16 15.76 -19.31
N ALA A 118 -3.18 14.92 -19.49
CA ALA A 118 -4.19 14.62 -18.48
C ALA A 118 -3.98 13.22 -17.85
N PRO A 119 -4.38 13.02 -16.58
CA PRO A 119 -4.42 11.70 -15.97
C PRO A 119 -5.35 10.74 -16.72
N HIS A 120 -5.03 9.45 -16.62
CA HIS A 120 -5.95 8.40 -17.04
C HIS A 120 -6.91 8.06 -15.90
N PRO A 121 -8.23 8.03 -16.12
CA PRO A 121 -9.18 7.58 -15.10
C PRO A 121 -8.89 6.13 -14.65
N PRO A 122 -9.18 5.75 -13.39
CA PRO A 122 -8.96 4.38 -12.90
C PRO A 122 -9.57 3.30 -13.80
N ALA A 123 -10.81 3.50 -14.27
CA ALA A 123 -11.48 2.57 -15.17
C ALA A 123 -10.75 2.39 -16.52
N ARG A 124 -10.00 3.41 -17.00
CA ARG A 124 -9.22 3.29 -18.23
C ARG A 124 -7.99 2.40 -18.03
N ILE A 125 -7.34 2.52 -16.87
CA ILE A 125 -6.21 1.68 -16.47
C ILE A 125 -6.69 0.24 -16.27
N GLU A 126 -7.81 0.04 -15.58
CA GLU A 126 -8.39 -1.29 -15.36
C GLU A 126 -8.66 -2.03 -16.68
N ARG A 127 -9.32 -1.36 -17.64
CA ARG A 127 -9.56 -1.94 -18.97
C ARG A 127 -8.27 -2.30 -19.71
N ALA A 128 -7.24 -1.46 -19.60
CA ALA A 128 -5.94 -1.73 -20.22
C ALA A 128 -5.23 -2.93 -19.55
N MET A 129 -5.39 -3.10 -18.23
CA MET A 129 -4.88 -4.26 -17.49
C MET A 129 -5.57 -5.56 -17.94
N GLU A 130 -6.89 -5.52 -18.13
CA GLU A 130 -7.67 -6.67 -18.61
C GLU A 130 -7.28 -7.07 -20.04
N GLU A 131 -7.14 -6.09 -20.94
CA GLU A 131 -6.70 -6.31 -22.32
C GLU A 131 -5.27 -6.87 -22.39
N ALA A 132 -4.36 -6.36 -21.54
CA ALA A 132 -3.01 -6.88 -21.39
C ALA A 132 -2.92 -8.20 -20.60
N LYS A 133 -4.05 -8.72 -20.08
CA LYS A 133 -4.14 -9.93 -19.26
C LYS A 133 -3.17 -9.92 -18.07
N VAL A 134 -3.06 -8.78 -17.39
CA VAL A 134 -2.18 -8.63 -16.24
C VAL A 134 -2.68 -9.48 -15.07
N HIS A 135 -1.81 -10.37 -14.58
CA HIS A 135 -2.07 -11.18 -13.39
C HIS A 135 -1.49 -10.51 -12.14
N ILE A 136 -2.30 -10.37 -11.10
CA ILE A 136 -1.87 -9.82 -9.81
C ILE A 136 -1.35 -10.95 -8.93
N ASP A 137 -0.06 -10.87 -8.61
CA ASP A 137 0.60 -11.78 -7.68
C ASP A 137 0.49 -11.22 -6.25
N PRO A 138 -0.12 -11.96 -5.30
CA PRO A 138 -0.27 -11.51 -3.92
C PRO A 138 1.06 -11.38 -3.18
N LEU A 139 2.12 -12.07 -3.62
CA LEU A 139 3.46 -12.01 -3.02
C LEU A 139 4.31 -10.85 -3.53
N LYS A 140 3.85 -10.09 -4.53
CA LYS A 140 4.58 -8.89 -4.99
C LYS A 140 4.09 -7.66 -4.26
N SER A 141 4.96 -6.69 -4.01
CA SER A 141 4.53 -5.40 -3.46
C SER A 141 3.68 -4.63 -4.48
N VAL A 142 2.91 -3.64 -4.02
CA VAL A 142 2.13 -2.78 -4.91
C VAL A 142 3.05 -2.09 -5.92
N ASP A 143 4.21 -1.59 -5.51
CA ASP A 143 5.16 -0.92 -6.40
C ASP A 143 5.75 -1.84 -7.47
N GLN A 144 6.05 -3.09 -7.11
CA GLN A 144 6.49 -4.09 -8.08
C GLN A 144 5.39 -4.36 -9.12
N LEU A 145 4.15 -4.54 -8.67
CA LEU A 145 2.99 -4.76 -9.53
C LEU A 145 2.71 -3.55 -10.41
N VAL A 146 2.85 -2.33 -9.90
CA VAL A 146 2.72 -1.08 -10.66
C VAL A 146 3.72 -1.05 -11.81
N ASN A 147 4.99 -1.38 -11.55
CA ASN A 147 6.02 -1.41 -12.58
C ASN A 147 5.77 -2.49 -13.64
N ILE A 148 5.35 -3.69 -13.24
CA ILE A 148 4.97 -4.78 -14.15
C ILE A 148 3.79 -4.37 -15.02
N THR A 149 2.76 -3.80 -14.39
CA THR A 149 1.53 -3.36 -15.05
C THR A 149 1.83 -2.26 -16.05
N MET A 150 2.62 -1.25 -15.69
CA MET A 150 3.03 -0.18 -16.60
C MET A 150 3.74 -0.70 -17.84
N LYS A 151 4.63 -1.69 -17.70
CA LYS A 151 5.29 -2.32 -18.85
C LYS A 151 4.29 -3.02 -19.77
N ALA A 152 3.29 -3.69 -19.19
CA ALA A 152 2.28 -4.44 -19.94
C ALA A 152 1.26 -3.55 -20.66
N ILE A 153 0.85 -2.41 -20.07
CA ILE A 153 -0.18 -1.54 -20.65
C ILE A 153 0.37 -0.46 -21.59
N ARG A 154 1.66 -0.12 -21.51
CA ARG A 154 2.33 0.88 -22.39
C ARG A 154 2.13 0.64 -23.90
N PRO A 155 2.14 -0.59 -24.42
CA PRO A 155 1.86 -0.85 -25.83
C PRO A 155 0.40 -0.58 -26.23
N LEU A 156 -0.53 -0.62 -25.27
CA LEU A 156 -1.98 -0.47 -25.52
C LEU A 156 -2.44 0.99 -25.39
N ILE A 157 -1.83 1.73 -24.46
CA ILE A 157 -2.20 3.13 -24.19
C ILE A 157 -0.97 4.02 -24.05
N PRO A 158 -1.00 5.26 -24.56
CA PRO A 158 0.05 6.23 -24.29
C PRO A 158 0.01 6.62 -22.81
N ILE A 159 1.00 6.14 -22.05
CA ILE A 159 1.07 6.36 -20.60
C ILE A 159 2.52 6.46 -20.13
N ARG A 160 2.78 7.43 -19.25
CA ARG A 160 4.07 7.57 -18.56
C ARG A 160 3.88 8.14 -17.16
N PHE A 161 4.81 7.83 -16.26
CA PHE A 161 4.92 8.56 -15.01
C PHE A 161 5.49 9.95 -15.28
N GLU A 162 4.92 10.94 -14.61
CA GLU A 162 5.33 12.33 -14.75
C GLU A 162 5.10 13.05 -13.44
N GLU A 163 6.08 13.84 -13.02
CA GLU A 163 5.96 14.77 -11.90
C GLU A 163 5.97 16.18 -12.46
N ILE A 164 5.20 17.07 -11.85
CA ILE A 164 5.09 18.49 -12.21
C ILE A 164 5.44 19.34 -11.00
N ASN A 165 5.93 20.56 -11.26
CA ASN A 165 6.15 21.55 -10.23
C ASN A 165 5.08 22.64 -10.34
N ILE A 166 4.41 22.95 -9.25
CA ILE A 166 3.40 24.00 -9.18
C ILE A 166 3.86 25.04 -8.17
N ALA A 167 4.02 26.28 -8.64
CA ALA A 167 4.19 27.43 -7.76
C ALA A 167 2.83 27.82 -7.18
N VAL A 168 2.76 28.02 -5.87
CA VAL A 168 1.58 28.46 -5.13
C VAL A 168 1.93 29.71 -4.34
N LYS A 169 1.04 30.69 -4.33
CA LYS A 169 1.09 31.86 -3.43
C LYS A 169 -0.17 31.86 -2.58
N ILE A 170 0.00 31.81 -1.27
CA ILE A 170 -1.07 31.68 -0.29
C ILE A 170 -1.12 32.93 0.57
N PRO A 171 -2.29 33.59 0.71
CA PRO A 171 -2.44 34.76 1.58
C PRO A 171 -2.10 34.47 3.05
N PRO A 172 -1.72 35.50 3.82
CA PRO A 172 -1.28 35.35 5.22
C PRO A 172 -2.30 34.63 6.11
N GLU A 173 -3.60 34.89 5.90
CA GLU A 173 -4.70 34.30 6.68
C GLU A 173 -4.72 32.77 6.62
N TYR A 174 -4.28 32.18 5.50
CA TYR A 174 -4.38 30.74 5.26
C TYR A 174 -3.03 30.01 5.30
N ALA A 175 -1.91 30.76 5.25
CA ALA A 175 -0.58 30.21 5.04
C ALA A 175 -0.15 29.13 6.06
N PRO A 176 -0.34 29.30 7.39
CA PRO A 176 0.08 28.28 8.37
C PRO A 176 -0.66 26.94 8.21
N LYS A 177 -1.97 27.00 7.97
CA LYS A 177 -2.79 25.79 7.77
C LYS A 177 -2.46 25.12 6.43
N ALA A 178 -2.30 25.92 5.38
CA ALA A 178 -2.02 25.41 4.05
C ALA A 178 -0.65 24.73 3.95
N TYR A 179 0.37 25.25 4.65
CA TYR A 179 1.69 24.62 4.75
C TYR A 179 1.58 23.16 5.24
N GLY A 180 0.84 22.92 6.32
CA GLY A 180 0.70 21.60 6.92
C GLY A 180 -0.02 20.60 6.02
N GLU A 181 -1.03 21.05 5.26
CA GLU A 181 -1.75 20.16 4.34
C GLU A 181 -0.98 19.94 3.03
N ILE A 182 -0.33 20.96 2.49
CA ILE A 182 0.44 20.87 1.23
C ILE A 182 1.67 19.97 1.39
N SER A 183 2.37 20.06 2.52
CA SER A 183 3.53 19.21 2.80
C SER A 183 3.20 17.72 2.93
N ARG A 184 1.93 17.36 3.17
CA ARG A 184 1.46 15.96 3.17
C ARG A 184 1.16 15.40 1.78
N VAL A 185 0.84 16.28 0.83
CA VAL A 185 0.37 15.88 -0.51
C VAL A 185 1.48 15.93 -1.56
N GLY A 186 2.51 16.74 -1.33
CA GLY A 186 3.64 16.88 -2.24
C GLY A 186 4.92 17.31 -1.56
N SER A 187 6.01 17.28 -2.32
CA SER A 187 7.33 17.68 -1.85
C SER A 187 7.56 19.16 -2.13
N ILE A 188 7.71 19.97 -1.08
CA ILE A 188 8.06 21.39 -1.20
C ILE A 188 9.54 21.47 -1.59
N THR A 189 9.82 21.99 -2.79
CA THR A 189 11.18 22.08 -3.34
C THR A 189 11.83 23.44 -3.10
N LYS A 190 11.02 24.49 -3.00
CA LYS A 190 11.41 25.86 -2.66
C LYS A 190 10.26 26.51 -1.91
N GLU A 191 10.56 27.34 -0.93
CA GLU A 191 9.56 28.14 -0.24
C GLU A 191 10.13 29.46 0.26
N GLU A 192 9.26 30.45 0.41
CA GLU A 192 9.62 31.78 0.89
C GLU A 192 8.42 32.46 1.56
N TRP A 193 8.63 32.99 2.76
CA TRP A 193 7.69 33.89 3.43
C TRP A 193 7.93 35.32 2.97
N GLN A 194 6.88 35.97 2.52
CA GLN A 194 6.92 37.33 2.01
C GLN A 194 6.72 38.34 3.14
N HIS A 195 7.16 39.58 2.91
CA HIS A 195 7.03 40.67 3.89
C HIS A 195 5.57 41.02 4.22
N ASP A 196 4.63 40.74 3.31
CA ASP A 196 3.19 40.92 3.52
C ASP A 196 2.55 39.77 4.33
N GLY A 197 3.36 38.78 4.76
CA GLY A 197 2.93 37.58 5.47
C GLY A 197 2.44 36.46 4.55
N SER A 198 2.40 36.66 3.22
CA SER A 198 2.02 35.61 2.29
C SER A 198 3.13 34.56 2.18
N TRP A 199 2.75 33.34 1.80
CA TRP A 199 3.70 32.24 1.64
C TRP A 199 3.71 31.78 0.20
N ILE A 200 4.90 31.68 -0.39
CA ILE A 200 5.12 31.18 -1.74
C ILE A 200 5.87 29.86 -1.65
N ALA A 201 5.42 28.86 -2.39
CA ALA A 201 6.12 27.58 -2.47
C ALA A 201 6.07 26.98 -3.87
N VAL A 202 7.10 26.20 -4.21
CA VAL A 202 7.12 25.34 -5.40
C VAL A 202 6.96 23.90 -4.94
N VAL A 203 5.81 23.31 -5.23
CA VAL A 203 5.43 21.98 -4.80
C VAL A 203 5.57 21.02 -5.96
N ARG A 204 6.37 19.96 -5.78
CA ARG A 204 6.46 18.85 -6.71
C ARG A 204 5.40 17.81 -6.37
N ILE A 205 4.57 17.47 -7.34
CA ILE A 205 3.51 16.47 -7.20
C ILE A 205 3.50 15.54 -8.42
N PRO A 206 2.96 14.31 -8.28
CA PRO A 206 2.66 13.49 -9.43
C PRO A 206 1.62 14.17 -10.33
N ALA A 207 1.84 14.16 -11.64
CA ALA A 207 1.00 14.89 -12.58
C ALA A 207 -0.46 14.42 -12.60
N GLY A 208 -0.71 13.15 -12.25
CA GLY A 208 -2.07 12.61 -12.20
C GLY A 208 -2.94 13.15 -11.05
N VAL A 209 -2.34 13.84 -10.07
CA VAL A 209 -3.06 14.43 -8.91
C VAL A 209 -3.28 15.93 -9.04
N GLN A 210 -2.92 16.51 -10.17
CA GLN A 210 -2.95 17.95 -10.40
C GLN A 210 -4.31 18.58 -10.10
N THR A 211 -5.40 17.98 -10.58
CA THR A 211 -6.76 18.49 -10.35
C THR A 211 -7.14 18.47 -8.87
N ASP A 212 -6.79 17.39 -8.17
CA ASP A 212 -7.07 17.24 -6.73
C ASP A 212 -6.25 18.24 -5.90
N PHE A 213 -5.01 18.52 -6.33
CA PHE A 213 -4.16 19.53 -5.70
C PHE A 213 -4.74 20.94 -5.86
N TYR A 214 -5.25 21.31 -7.04
CA TYR A 214 -5.95 22.59 -7.21
C TYR A 214 -7.23 22.69 -6.38
N ALA A 215 -8.00 21.60 -6.30
CA ALA A 215 -9.20 21.55 -5.47
C ALA A 215 -8.88 21.73 -3.98
N LEU A 216 -7.80 21.09 -3.50
CA LEU A 216 -7.30 21.26 -2.13
C LEU A 216 -6.92 22.71 -1.84
N ILE A 217 -6.13 23.34 -2.71
CA ILE A 217 -5.72 24.74 -2.54
C ILE A 217 -6.93 25.68 -2.50
N ASN A 218 -7.87 25.49 -3.43
CA ASN A 218 -9.09 26.29 -3.46
C ASN A 218 -9.93 26.11 -2.21
N HIS A 219 -10.05 24.88 -1.70
CA HIS A 219 -10.77 24.61 -0.44
C HIS A 219 -10.11 25.28 0.76
N LEU A 220 -8.77 25.21 0.87
CA LEU A 220 -8.02 25.78 1.98
C LEU A 220 -8.05 27.30 2.02
N THR A 221 -8.08 27.94 0.84
CA THR A 221 -7.92 29.39 0.69
C THR A 221 -9.18 30.10 0.22
N LYS A 222 -10.31 29.37 0.14
CA LYS A 222 -11.58 29.86 -0.42
C LYS A 222 -11.44 30.48 -1.83
N GLY A 223 -10.46 30.00 -2.60
CA GLY A 223 -10.15 30.49 -3.95
C GLY A 223 -9.24 31.72 -4.02
N GLU A 224 -8.66 32.16 -2.89
CA GLU A 224 -7.79 33.35 -2.86
C GLU A 224 -6.32 33.05 -3.19
N ALA A 225 -5.92 31.79 -3.24
CA ALA A 225 -4.57 31.40 -3.64
C ALA A 225 -4.32 31.64 -5.14
N GLN A 226 -3.06 31.93 -5.48
CA GLN A 226 -2.60 31.96 -6.86
C GLN A 226 -1.75 30.73 -7.14
N THR A 227 -1.96 30.08 -8.28
CA THR A 227 -1.18 28.90 -8.68
C THR A 227 -0.64 29.05 -10.10
N LYS A 228 0.58 28.57 -10.34
CA LYS A 228 1.22 28.56 -11.66
C LYS A 228 1.95 27.23 -11.88
N LEU A 229 1.60 26.52 -12.95
CA LEU A 229 2.37 25.36 -13.41
C LEU A 229 3.71 25.84 -13.98
N LEU A 230 4.81 25.18 -13.60
CA LEU A 230 6.18 25.50 -14.03
C LEU A 230 6.70 24.57 -15.12
#